data_AF-A0A948WP78-F1
#
_entry.id   AF-A0A948WP78-F1
#
_cell.length_a   1.000
_cell.length_b   1.000
_cell.length_c   1.000
_cell.angle_alpha   90.00
_cell.angle_beta   90.00
_cell.angle_gamma   90.00
#
_symmetry.space_group_name_H-M   'P 1'
#
loop_
_entity.id
_entity.type
_entity.pdbx_description
1 polymer ?
#
loop_
_entity_poly.entity_id
_entity_poly.type
_entity_poly.pdbx_seq_one_letter_code
_entity_poly.pdbx_strand_id
1 'polypeptide(L)' 'MKKQPEPSYREELFAHAAQTYGTQPEYLWRSFPGYAVLRHQDNRKWYALIMDIPQIQTGDER' A
#
# COMPACT_ATOMS: atom_id res chain seq x y z
N MET A 1 -27.26 -9.76 9.78
CA MET A 1 -26.82 -9.33 8.43
C MET A 1 -25.32 -9.15 8.48
N LYS A 2 -24.54 -9.98 7.79
CA LYS A 2 -23.07 -9.82 7.76
C LYS A 2 -22.78 -8.58 6.92
N LYS A 3 -22.21 -7.53 7.51
CA LYS A 3 -21.66 -6.41 6.72
C LYS A 3 -20.59 -7.02 5.82
N GLN A 4 -20.80 -7.01 4.52
CA GLN A 4 -19.70 -7.23 3.60
C GLN A 4 -18.69 -6.12 3.87
N PRO A 5 -17.39 -6.41 3.98
CA PRO A 5 -16.41 -5.36 4.23
C PRO A 5 -16.42 -4.45 3.01
N GLU A 6 -16.70 -3.17 3.23
CA GLU A 6 -16.35 -2.14 2.24
C GLU A 6 -14.85 -2.29 1.95
N PRO A 7 -14.42 -2.25 0.68
CA PRO A 7 -13.01 -2.34 0.36
C PRO A 7 -12.28 -1.25 1.15
N SER A 8 -11.24 -1.66 1.86
CA SER A 8 -10.38 -0.72 2.55
C SER A 8 -9.75 0.21 1.52
N TYR A 9 -9.41 1.44 1.92
CA TYR A 9 -8.69 2.40 1.07
C TYR A 9 -7.42 1.80 0.44
N ARG A 10 -6.81 0.85 1.15
CA ARG A 10 -5.67 0.07 0.68
C ARG A 10 -6.01 -0.82 -0.52
N GLU A 11 -7.14 -1.52 -0.47
CA GLU A 11 -7.61 -2.38 -1.58
C GLU A 11 -7.96 -1.54 -2.81
N GLU A 12 -8.59 -0.37 -2.60
CA GLU A 12 -8.88 0.57 -3.69
C GLU A 12 -7.59 1.07 -4.35
N LEU A 13 -6.56 1.43 -3.56
CA LEU A 13 -5.27 1.87 -4.08
C LEU A 13 -4.59 0.77 -4.90
N PHE A 14 -4.63 -0.49 -4.44
CA PHE A 14 -4.06 -1.60 -5.19
C PHE A 14 -4.84 -1.90 -6.47
N ALA A 15 -6.17 -1.83 -6.43
CA ALA A 15 -7.00 -1.99 -7.63
C ALA A 15 -6.71 -0.89 -8.65
N HIS A 16 -6.52 0.36 -8.20
CA HIS A 16 -6.14 1.46 -9.07
C HIS A 16 -4.74 1.28 -9.65
N ALA A 17 -3.76 0.87 -8.83
CA ALA A 17 -2.40 0.61 -9.29
C ALA A 17 -2.35 -0.52 -10.33
N ALA A 18 -3.15 -1.58 -10.14
CA ALA A 18 -3.26 -2.68 -11.08
C ALA A 18 -3.92 -2.24 -12.40
N GLN A 19 -4.99 -1.45 -12.34
CA GLN A 19 -5.70 -0.98 -13.55
C GLN A 19 -4.89 0.05 -14.35
N THR A 20 -4.27 1.02 -13.67
CA THR A 20 -3.56 2.13 -14.32
C THR A 20 -2.15 1.74 -14.75
N TYR A 21 -1.44 0.95 -13.94
CA TYR A 21 -0.01 0.66 -14.13
C TYR A 21 0.29 -0.84 -14.34
N GLY A 22 -0.69 -1.74 -14.23
CA GLY A 22 -0.44 -3.19 -14.30
C GLY A 22 0.41 -3.71 -13.13
N THR A 23 0.53 -2.94 -12.06
CA THR A 23 1.45 -3.23 -10.95
C THR A 23 0.76 -4.03 -9.86
N GLN A 24 1.47 -5.02 -9.33
CA GLN A 24 1.05 -5.76 -8.13
C GLN A 24 1.88 -5.32 -6.91
N PRO A 25 1.28 -5.32 -5.70
CA PRO A 25 2.01 -5.04 -4.47
C PRO A 25 3.04 -6.11 -4.13
N GLU A 26 4.26 -5.69 -3.79
CA GLU A 26 5.35 -6.55 -3.34
C GLU A 26 5.58 -6.42 -1.83
N TYR A 27 5.61 -7.56 -1.11
CA TYR A 27 5.80 -7.63 0.34
C TYR A 27 7.23 -8.07 0.67
N LEU A 28 8.13 -7.10 0.83
CA LEU A 28 9.56 -7.38 0.92
C LEU A 28 10.06 -7.64 2.35
N TRP A 29 9.33 -7.16 3.35
CA TRP A 29 9.76 -7.21 4.75
C TRP A 29 9.01 -8.28 5.54
N ARG A 30 9.71 -9.33 5.97
CA ARG A 30 9.13 -10.37 6.84
C ARG A 30 8.64 -9.82 8.19
N SER A 31 9.37 -8.87 8.75
CA SER A 31 9.01 -8.23 10.04
C SER A 31 7.82 -7.28 9.93
N PHE A 32 7.47 -6.84 8.72
CA PHE A 32 6.37 -5.91 8.45
C PHE A 32 5.49 -6.47 7.32
N PRO A 33 4.68 -7.51 7.58
CA PRO A 33 3.85 -8.15 6.55
C PRO A 33 2.79 -7.22 5.97
N GLY A 34 2.47 -6.13 6.69
CA GLY A 34 1.59 -5.08 6.22
C GLY A 34 2.25 -4.07 5.27
N TYR A 35 3.55 -4.13 5.03
CA TYR A 35 4.21 -3.14 4.18
C TYR A 35 4.28 -3.65 2.75
N ALA A 36 3.78 -2.85 1.81
CA ALA A 36 3.73 -3.19 0.40
C ALA A 36 4.40 -2.12 -0.45
N VAL A 37 5.15 -2.55 -1.46
CA VAL A 37 5.78 -1.68 -2.44
C VAL A 37 5.05 -1.83 -3.77
N LEU A 38 4.83 -0.71 -4.45
CA LEU A 38 4.46 -0.71 -5.86
C LEU A 38 5.66 -0.35 -6.71
N ARG A 39 5.92 -1.19 -7.71
CA ARG A 39 7.10 -1.14 -8.56
C ARG A 39 6.71 -1.26 -10.02
N HIS A 40 7.25 -0.39 -10.86
CA HIS A 40 7.00 -0.52 -12.29
C HIS A 40 7.67 -1.79 -12.83
N GLN A 41 6.97 -2.55 -13.68
CA GLN A 41 7.48 -3.82 -14.21
C GLN A 41 8.62 -3.63 -15.24
N ASP A 42 8.64 -2.49 -15.94
CA ASP A 42 9.59 -2.15 -16.99
C ASP A 42 11.01 -1.89 -16.46
N ASN A 43 11.12 -1.07 -15.40
CA ASN A 43 12.39 -0.54 -14.91
C ASN A 43 12.69 -0.96 -13.46
N ARG A 44 11.77 -1.69 -12.83
CA ARG A 44 11.89 -2.22 -11.47
C ARG A 44 12.15 -1.12 -10.41
N LYS A 45 11.81 0.14 -10.70
CA LYS A 45 11.89 1.23 -9.73
C LYS A 45 10.60 1.30 -8.91
N TRP A 46 10.78 1.55 -7.61
CA TRP A 46 9.67 1.77 -6.70
C TRP A 46 9.09 3.16 -6.94
N TYR A 47 7.77 3.27 -6.92
CA TYR A 47 7.08 4.54 -7.04
C TYR A 47 6.09 4.80 -5.90
N ALA A 48 5.73 3.79 -5.11
CA ALA A 48 4.93 3.96 -3.90
C ALA A 48 5.27 2.91 -2.85
N LEU A 49 5.13 3.30 -1.58
CA LEU A 49 5.28 2.47 -0.40
C LEU A 49 4.04 2.63 0.48
N ILE A 50 3.36 1.53 0.76
CA ILE A 50 2.16 1.45 1.60
C ILE A 50 2.60 0.84 2.92
N MET A 51 2.37 1.54 4.03
CA MET A 51 2.79 1.13 5.37
C MET A 51 1.63 1.27 6.34
N ASP A 52 1.58 0.35 7.30
CA ASP A 52 0.70 0.47 8.46
C ASP A 52 1.47 1.23 9.54
N ILE A 53 1.27 2.55 9.61
CA ILE A 53 1.93 3.42 10.58
C ILE A 53 1.02 3.51 11.82
N PRO A 54 1.50 3.17 13.03
CA PRO A 54 0.74 3.45 14.23
C PRO A 54 0.53 4.96 14.33
N GLN A 55 -0.63 5.39 14.82
CA GLN A 55 -0.92 6.81 15.04
C GLN A 55 -0.04 7.34 16.19
N ILE A 56 1.23 7.59 15.88
CA ILE A 56 2.12 8.42 16.67
C ILE A 56 1.79 9.84 16.23
N GLN A 57 1.52 10.73 17.19
CA GLN A 57 1.42 12.17 16.89
C GLN A 57 2.70 12.56 16.16
N THR A 58 2.61 12.75 14.84
CA THR A 58 3.68 13.35 14.05
C THR A 58 4.00 14.67 14.74
N GLY A 59 5.27 14.84 15.12
CA GLY A 59 5.72 16.02 15.85
C GLY A 59 5.27 17.30 15.16
N ASP A 60 4.61 18.15 15.93
CA ASP A 60 4.35 19.56 15.62
C ASP A 60 5.72 20.20 15.34
N GLU A 61 6.12 20.29 14.07
CA GLU A 61 7.21 21.15 13.63
C GLU A 61 6.69 22.59 13.66
N ARG A 62 6.82 23.22 14.84
CA ARG A 62 6.78 24.69 14.97
C ARG A 62 8.09 25.30 14.53
#